data_AF-A0AAV0KDR7-F1
#
_entry.id   AF-A0AAV0KDR7-F1
#
_cell.length_a   1.000
_cell.length_b   1.000
_cell.length_c   1.000
_cell.angle_alpha   90.00
_cell.angle_beta   90.00
_cell.angle_gamma   90.00
#
_symmetry.space_group_name_H-M   'P 1'
#
loop_
_entity.id
_entity.type
_entity.pdbx_description
1 polymer ?
#
loop_
_entity_poly.entity_id
_entity_poly.type
_entity_poly.pdbx_seq_one_letter_code
_entity_poly.pdbx_strand_id
1 'polypeptide(L)'
;SLVAAVDRLKDTFCRQHALDLIFTEEGDSSLTADMYINMDKNVEELASLPSPIFQELFVKLNRMASLTADMFAGRERFATLLSMRLTETVILWLSEDQSFWDDIEEGPRPLGPMGLQQFYLDIKFVSCFAAQGRYLSRNLNRVLNEIINKAVQAFSSTGMDPDRVLPEDEWFIEVCHEAMERLSGKPKAIDGDRELNSPTASGSAQSISSVRSHGST
;
A
#
# COMPACT_ATOMS: atom_id res chain seq x y z
N SER A 1 -2.94 12.68 32.95
CA SER A 1 -3.92 13.55 32.28
C SER A 1 -4.67 12.75 31.22
N LEU A 2 -5.83 13.23 30.75
CA LEU A 2 -6.58 12.62 29.66
C LEU A 2 -5.74 12.48 28.37
N VAL A 3 -4.91 13.48 28.08
CA VAL A 3 -3.98 13.48 26.92
C VAL A 3 -3.06 12.26 26.95
N ALA A 4 -2.38 11.99 28.07
CA ALA A 4 -1.50 10.83 28.20
C ALA A 4 -2.23 9.47 28.14
N ALA A 5 -3.52 9.43 28.44
CA ALA A 5 -4.33 8.22 28.27
C ALA A 5 -4.70 8.00 26.80
N VAL A 6 -5.04 9.08 26.07
CA VAL A 6 -5.33 9.03 24.64
C VAL A 6 -4.08 8.65 23.83
N ASP A 7 -2.91 9.21 24.16
CA ASP A 7 -1.66 8.86 23.47
C ASP A 7 -1.32 7.38 23.66
N ARG A 8 -1.46 6.85 24.87
CA ARG A 8 -1.27 5.41 25.14
C ARG A 8 -2.26 4.53 24.39
N LEU A 9 -3.52 4.95 24.27
CA LEU A 9 -4.51 4.21 23.48
C LEU A 9 -4.10 4.14 22.00
N LYS A 10 -3.65 5.26 21.42
CA LYS A 10 -3.17 5.31 20.03
C LYS A 10 -1.96 4.42 19.83
N ASP A 11 -1.00 4.45 20.76
CA ASP A 11 0.20 3.62 20.70
C ASP A 11 -0.13 2.13 20.75
N THR A 12 -0.98 1.71 21.69
CA THR A 12 -1.41 0.31 21.79
C THR A 12 -2.18 -0.12 20.55
N PHE A 13 -3.07 0.73 20.04
CA PHE A 13 -3.86 0.47 18.83
C PHE A 13 -2.95 0.29 17.59
N CYS A 14 -2.03 1.22 17.36
CA CYS A 14 -1.09 1.14 16.23
C CYS A 14 -0.17 -0.08 16.36
N ARG A 15 0.33 -0.37 17.58
CA ARG A 15 1.14 -1.56 17.82
C ARG A 15 0.38 -2.84 17.53
N GLN A 16 -0.86 -2.96 17.99
CA GLN A 16 -1.67 -4.16 17.72
C GLN A 16 -1.89 -4.35 16.23
N HIS A 17 -2.28 -3.30 15.51
CA HIS A 17 -2.51 -3.41 14.07
C HIS A 17 -1.25 -3.65 13.23
N ALA A 18 -0.09 -3.20 13.72
CA ALA A 18 1.20 -3.55 13.14
C ALA A 18 1.54 -5.02 13.39
N LEU A 19 1.31 -5.53 14.61
CA LEU A 19 1.50 -6.95 14.92
C LEU A 19 0.59 -7.84 14.08
N ASP A 20 -0.70 -7.50 13.96
CA ASP A 20 -1.66 -8.26 13.14
C ASP A 20 -1.33 -8.23 11.63
N LEU A 21 -0.53 -7.26 11.19
CA LEU A 21 -0.07 -7.16 9.81
C LEU A 21 1.22 -7.96 9.59
N ILE A 22 2.16 -7.84 10.53
CA ILE A 22 3.50 -8.44 10.43
C ILE A 22 3.45 -9.92 10.77
N PHE A 23 2.61 -10.35 11.70
CA PHE A 23 2.56 -11.73 12.17
C PHE A 23 1.26 -12.40 11.77
N THR A 24 1.37 -13.66 11.35
CA THR A 24 0.23 -14.54 11.11
C THR A 24 -0.40 -14.98 12.45
N GLU A 25 -1.59 -15.59 12.39
CA GLU A 25 -2.23 -16.16 13.58
C GLU A 25 -1.39 -17.27 14.25
N GLU A 26 -0.51 -17.93 13.47
CA GLU A 26 0.40 -18.97 13.94
C GLU A 26 1.68 -18.38 14.58
N GLY A 27 1.90 -17.07 14.46
CA GLY A 27 3.04 -16.35 15.01
C GLY A 27 4.23 -16.21 14.06
N ASP A 28 4.11 -16.69 12.83
CA ASP A 28 5.13 -16.51 11.79
C ASP A 28 5.13 -15.07 11.27
N SER A 29 6.30 -14.56 10.90
CA SER A 29 6.38 -13.24 10.25
C SER A 29 5.97 -13.34 8.78
N SER A 30 5.06 -12.47 8.36
CA SER A 30 4.73 -12.16 6.98
C SER A 30 5.75 -11.21 6.33
N LEU A 31 6.58 -10.53 7.12
CA LEU A 31 7.67 -9.67 6.64
C LEU A 31 9.01 -10.37 6.90
N THR A 32 9.48 -11.11 5.91
CA THR A 32 10.69 -11.95 6.03
C THR A 32 11.67 -11.68 4.90
N ALA A 33 12.96 -11.92 5.15
CA ALA A 33 13.99 -11.80 4.13
C ALA A 33 13.71 -12.72 2.93
N ASP A 34 13.11 -13.90 3.19
CA ASP A 34 12.70 -14.90 2.21
C ASP A 34 11.83 -14.33 1.09
N MET A 35 11.02 -13.31 1.37
CA MET A 35 10.21 -12.62 0.35
C MET A 35 11.06 -12.07 -0.79
N TYR A 36 12.28 -11.63 -0.49
CA TYR A 36 13.19 -10.99 -1.43
C TYR A 36 14.25 -11.96 -1.95
N ILE A 37 14.90 -12.74 -1.07
CA ILE A 37 16.00 -13.63 -1.47
C ILE A 37 15.55 -14.86 -2.29
N ASN A 38 14.24 -15.15 -2.34
CA ASN A 38 13.71 -16.23 -3.20
C ASN A 38 13.26 -15.74 -4.58
N MET A 39 13.23 -14.42 -4.85
CA MET A 39 12.64 -13.89 -6.09
C MET A 39 13.38 -14.33 -7.34
N ASP A 40 14.71 -14.29 -7.31
CA ASP A 40 15.55 -14.65 -8.47
C ASP A 40 15.49 -16.14 -8.85
N LYS A 41 14.80 -16.98 -8.07
CA LYS A 41 14.54 -18.39 -8.44
C LYS A 41 13.37 -18.57 -9.39
N ASN A 42 12.43 -17.63 -9.37
CA ASN A 42 11.22 -17.70 -10.17
C ASN A 42 11.41 -16.73 -11.35
N VAL A 43 11.58 -17.28 -12.55
CA VAL A 43 11.78 -16.50 -13.80
C VAL A 43 10.48 -15.85 -14.29
N GLU A 44 9.44 -15.83 -13.46
CA GLU A 44 8.23 -15.08 -13.76
C GLU A 44 8.55 -13.59 -13.66
N GLU A 45 8.11 -12.83 -14.67
CA GLU A 45 8.27 -11.37 -14.71
C GLU A 45 7.75 -10.76 -13.39
N LEU A 46 8.55 -9.89 -12.77
CA LEU A 46 8.13 -9.20 -11.55
C LEU A 46 6.75 -8.59 -11.80
N ALA A 47 5.80 -8.91 -10.94
CA ALA A 47 4.57 -8.13 -10.93
C ALA A 47 4.95 -6.67 -10.64
N SER A 48 4.52 -5.72 -11.47
CA SER A 48 4.66 -4.28 -11.23
C SER A 48 3.74 -3.83 -10.08
N LEU A 49 3.93 -4.42 -8.90
CA LEU A 49 3.14 -4.20 -7.69
C LEU A 49 4.01 -4.35 -6.44
N PRO A 50 3.75 -3.54 -5.40
CA PRO A 50 4.36 -3.75 -4.08
C PRO A 50 4.01 -5.13 -3.50
N SER A 51 4.81 -5.65 -2.59
CA SER A 51 4.54 -6.92 -1.92
C SER A 51 3.22 -6.87 -1.13
N PRO A 52 2.48 -7.99 -1.01
CA PRO A 52 1.15 -8.02 -0.40
C PRO A 52 1.03 -7.35 0.97
N ILE A 53 2.05 -7.50 1.84
CA ILE A 53 2.04 -6.88 3.17
C ILE A 53 2.00 -5.34 3.12
N PHE A 54 2.70 -4.72 2.16
CA PHE A 54 2.69 -3.26 1.99
C PHE A 54 1.40 -2.79 1.30
N GLN A 55 0.83 -3.60 0.40
CA GLN A 55 -0.52 -3.34 -0.14
C GLN A 55 -1.56 -3.36 0.99
N GLU A 56 -1.51 -4.35 1.88
CA GLU A 56 -2.42 -4.45 3.02
C GLU A 56 -2.24 -3.28 3.98
N LEU A 57 -1.01 -2.86 4.26
CA LEU A 57 -0.74 -1.66 5.04
C LEU A 57 -1.45 -0.43 4.45
N PHE A 58 -1.28 -0.20 3.14
CA PHE A 58 -1.95 0.91 2.44
C PHE A 58 -3.48 0.83 2.54
N VAL A 59 -4.07 -0.35 2.27
CA VAL A 59 -5.51 -0.57 2.36
C VAL A 59 -6.01 -0.34 3.79
N LYS A 60 -5.29 -0.84 4.81
CA LYS A 60 -5.63 -0.66 6.23
C LYS A 60 -5.61 0.82 6.61
N LEU A 61 -4.60 1.57 6.19
CA LEU A 61 -4.47 3.01 6.42
C LEU A 61 -5.62 3.80 5.78
N ASN A 62 -5.97 3.49 4.52
CA ASN A 62 -7.09 4.15 3.84
C ASN A 62 -8.44 3.83 4.47
N ARG A 63 -8.66 2.57 4.85
CA ARG A 63 -9.88 2.17 5.56
C ARG A 63 -10.01 2.90 6.89
N MET A 64 -8.92 2.99 7.66
CA MET A 64 -8.88 3.76 8.90
C MET A 64 -9.18 5.23 8.66
N ALA A 65 -8.57 5.85 7.64
CA ALA A 65 -8.80 7.24 7.30
C ALA A 65 -10.27 7.51 6.94
N SER A 66 -10.90 6.62 6.14
CA SER A 66 -12.31 6.70 5.79
C SER A 66 -13.22 6.60 7.02
N LEU A 67 -13.04 5.58 7.86
CA LEU A 67 -13.84 5.40 9.08
C LEU A 67 -13.69 6.58 10.04
N THR A 68 -12.47 7.13 10.13
CA THR A 68 -12.19 8.28 10.99
C THR A 68 -12.88 9.55 10.47
N ALA A 69 -12.90 9.76 9.15
CA ALA A 69 -13.59 10.89 8.54
C ALA A 69 -15.10 10.85 8.83
N ASP A 70 -15.71 9.67 8.79
CA ASP A 70 -17.13 9.48 9.10
C ASP A 70 -17.44 9.71 10.60
N MET A 71 -16.58 9.20 11.48
CA MET A 71 -16.79 9.27 12.93
C MET A 71 -16.41 10.63 13.56
N PHE A 72 -15.45 11.34 12.96
CA PHE A 72 -14.85 12.56 13.51
C PHE A 72 -14.80 13.69 12.49
N ALA A 73 -15.93 13.98 11.84
CA ALA A 73 -16.06 15.10 10.91
C ALA A 73 -15.45 16.41 11.50
N GLY A 74 -14.51 17.02 10.76
CA GLY A 74 -13.76 18.21 11.20
C GLY A 74 -12.54 17.93 12.11
N ARG A 75 -12.13 16.67 12.27
CA ARG A 75 -10.88 16.28 12.96
C ARG A 75 -9.95 15.49 12.05
N GLU A 76 -9.74 15.97 10.82
CA GLU A 76 -8.91 15.25 9.82
C GLU A 76 -7.50 14.96 10.33
N ARG A 77 -6.97 15.82 11.20
CA ARG A 77 -5.65 15.65 11.84
C ARG A 77 -5.54 14.36 12.65
N PHE A 78 -6.63 13.81 13.18
CA PHE A 78 -6.58 12.57 13.95
C PHE A 78 -6.25 11.36 13.08
N ALA A 79 -6.89 11.26 11.90
CA ALA A 79 -6.61 10.21 10.92
C ALA A 79 -5.15 10.26 10.48
N THR A 80 -4.64 11.44 10.12
CA THR A 80 -3.23 11.62 9.72
C THR A 80 -2.25 11.18 10.81
N LEU A 81 -2.53 11.51 12.08
CA LEU A 81 -1.66 11.10 13.20
C LEU A 81 -1.70 9.59 13.46
N LEU A 82 -2.85 8.94 13.28
CA LEU A 82 -2.93 7.48 13.36
C LEU A 82 -2.19 6.81 12.20
N SER A 83 -2.35 7.33 10.98
CA SER A 83 -1.63 6.83 9.81
C SER A 83 -0.12 6.96 9.99
N MET A 84 0.35 8.14 10.42
CA MET A 84 1.76 8.38 10.75
C MET A 84 2.28 7.32 11.74
N ARG A 85 1.56 7.12 12.84
CA ARG A 85 2.01 6.24 13.93
C ARG A 85 2.01 4.77 13.52
N LEU A 86 1.01 4.31 12.79
CA LEU A 86 0.95 2.93 12.29
C LEU A 86 2.07 2.67 11.26
N THR A 87 2.25 3.56 10.28
CA THR A 87 3.34 3.43 9.29
C THR A 87 4.71 3.45 9.96
N GLU A 88 4.97 4.40 10.88
CA GLU A 88 6.24 4.45 11.62
C GLU A 88 6.49 3.17 12.42
N THR A 89 5.45 2.58 13.02
CA THR A 89 5.60 1.34 13.80
C THR A 89 6.05 0.17 12.91
N VAL A 90 5.43 -0.01 11.75
CA VAL A 90 5.80 -1.10 10.82
C VAL A 90 7.22 -0.89 10.26
N ILE A 91 7.56 0.34 9.89
CA ILE A 91 8.86 0.65 9.29
C ILE A 91 10.00 0.57 10.30
N LEU A 92 9.78 1.00 11.54
CA LEU A 92 10.77 0.82 12.61
C LEU A 92 10.98 -0.64 12.94
N TRP A 93 9.91 -1.46 12.94
CA TRP A 93 10.05 -2.90 13.14
C TRP A 93 10.99 -3.52 12.08
N LEU A 94 10.77 -3.24 10.79
CA LEU A 94 11.66 -3.71 9.71
C LEU A 94 13.09 -3.18 9.87
N SER A 95 13.23 -1.90 10.24
CA SER A 95 14.56 -1.29 10.43
C SER A 95 15.35 -1.94 11.56
N GLU A 96 14.67 -2.46 12.58
CA GLU A 96 15.26 -3.00 13.81
C GLU A 96 15.27 -4.54 13.86
N ASP A 97 14.67 -5.22 12.87
CA ASP A 97 14.64 -6.69 12.81
C ASP A 97 16.02 -7.26 12.42
N GLN A 98 16.79 -7.60 13.44
CA GLN A 98 18.12 -8.19 13.26
C GLN A 98 18.06 -9.51 12.48
N SER A 99 17.07 -10.37 12.71
CA SER A 99 17.00 -11.67 12.02
C SER A 99 16.77 -11.47 10.52
N PHE A 100 15.90 -10.54 10.17
CA PHE A 100 15.68 -10.15 8.77
C PHE A 100 16.98 -9.68 8.12
N TRP A 101 17.73 -8.81 8.80
CA TRP A 101 18.94 -8.24 8.23
C TRP A 101 20.11 -9.24 8.19
N ASP A 102 20.24 -10.11 9.19
CA ASP A 102 21.25 -11.18 9.19
C ASP A 102 21.06 -12.09 7.96
N ASP A 103 19.81 -12.44 7.61
CA ASP A 103 19.51 -13.24 6.43
C ASP A 103 19.83 -12.51 5.11
N ILE A 104 19.64 -11.19 5.05
CA ILE A 104 19.93 -10.37 3.86
C ILE A 104 21.44 -10.12 3.68
N GLU A 105 22.15 -9.84 4.77
CA GLU A 105 23.55 -9.39 4.76
C GLU A 105 24.55 -10.57 4.83
N GLU A 106 24.24 -11.57 5.66
CA GLU A 106 25.15 -12.67 5.99
C GLU A 106 24.57 -14.06 5.68
N GLY A 107 23.32 -14.10 5.22
CA GLY A 107 22.60 -15.34 4.93
C GLY A 107 23.26 -16.18 3.84
N PRO A 108 22.95 -17.49 3.78
CA PRO A 108 23.54 -18.42 2.81
C PRO A 108 23.15 -18.10 1.36
N ARG A 109 22.16 -17.23 1.16
CA ARG A 109 21.76 -16.76 -0.16
C ARG A 109 21.73 -15.23 -0.18
N PRO A 110 22.52 -14.60 -1.05
CA PRO A 110 22.50 -13.15 -1.15
C PRO A 110 21.21 -12.64 -1.78
N LEU A 111 20.89 -11.38 -1.50
CA LEU A 111 19.89 -10.62 -2.24
C LEU A 111 20.26 -10.55 -3.72
N GLY A 112 19.37 -11.00 -4.61
CA GLY A 112 19.58 -10.93 -6.06
C GLY A 112 18.93 -9.69 -6.70
N PRO A 113 19.14 -9.47 -8.02
CA PRO A 113 18.62 -8.31 -8.73
C PRO A 113 17.11 -8.12 -8.60
N MET A 114 16.35 -9.21 -8.74
CA MET A 114 14.89 -9.18 -8.66
C MET A 114 14.43 -8.88 -7.23
N GLY A 115 15.08 -9.50 -6.24
CA GLY A 115 14.84 -9.22 -4.83
C GLY A 115 15.13 -7.76 -4.46
N LEU A 116 16.25 -7.19 -4.93
CA LEU A 116 16.60 -5.79 -4.68
C LEU A 116 15.58 -4.84 -5.31
N GLN A 117 15.16 -5.08 -6.55
CA GLN A 117 14.16 -4.27 -7.23
C GLN A 117 12.82 -4.28 -6.47
N GLN A 118 12.34 -5.44 -6.04
CA GLN A 118 11.11 -5.51 -5.24
C GLN A 118 11.27 -4.80 -3.89
N PHE A 119 12.38 -5.03 -3.19
CA PHE A 119 12.64 -4.39 -1.91
C PHE A 119 12.61 -2.86 -2.06
N TYR A 120 13.29 -2.34 -3.08
CA TYR A 120 13.30 -0.90 -3.36
C TYR A 120 11.89 -0.38 -3.68
N LEU A 121 11.12 -1.11 -4.48
CA LEU A 121 9.72 -0.78 -4.79
C LEU A 121 8.85 -0.74 -3.53
N ASP A 122 8.97 -1.71 -2.63
CA ASP A 122 8.18 -1.79 -1.40
C ASP A 122 8.42 -0.57 -0.50
N ILE A 123 9.68 -0.19 -0.32
CA ILE A 123 10.03 0.98 0.51
C ILE A 123 9.63 2.30 -0.17
N LYS A 124 9.80 2.41 -1.49
CA LYS A 124 9.32 3.56 -2.26
C LYS A 124 7.80 3.68 -2.20
N PHE A 125 7.06 2.57 -2.24
CA PHE A 125 5.61 2.56 -2.13
C PHE A 125 5.14 3.16 -0.79
N VAL A 126 5.82 2.81 0.30
CA VAL A 126 5.56 3.42 1.62
C VAL A 126 5.82 4.92 1.61
N SER A 127 6.92 5.36 1.01
CA SER A 127 7.22 6.80 0.85
C SER A 127 6.12 7.51 0.06
N CYS A 128 5.69 6.95 -1.07
CA CYS A 128 4.66 7.50 -1.94
C CYS A 128 3.33 7.68 -1.24
N PHE A 129 2.79 6.63 -0.60
CA PHE A 129 1.49 6.75 0.06
C PHE A 129 1.56 7.66 1.30
N ALA A 130 2.70 7.68 1.99
CA ALA A 130 2.87 8.53 3.16
C ALA A 130 2.96 10.02 2.77
N ALA A 131 3.61 10.32 1.65
CA ALA A 131 3.66 11.65 1.08
C ALA A 131 2.25 12.10 0.63
N GLN A 132 1.54 11.27 -0.13
CA GLN A 132 0.17 11.55 -0.60
C GLN A 132 -0.80 11.76 0.58
N GLY A 133 -0.69 10.95 1.63
CA GLY A 133 -1.50 11.04 2.84
C GLY A 133 -1.07 12.14 3.81
N ARG A 134 0.01 12.88 3.52
CA ARG A 134 0.58 13.97 4.34
C ARG A 134 1.03 13.52 5.73
N TYR A 135 1.54 12.30 5.83
CA TYR A 135 2.12 11.76 7.07
C TYR A 135 3.57 11.26 6.90
N LEU A 136 4.22 11.56 5.77
CA LEU A 136 5.67 11.38 5.62
C LEU A 136 6.43 12.40 6.47
N SER A 137 6.79 11.98 7.69
CA SER A 137 7.61 12.79 8.59
C SER A 137 9.07 12.81 8.13
N ARG A 138 9.85 13.82 8.54
CA ARG A 138 11.31 13.87 8.27
C ARG A 138 12.02 12.63 8.83
N ASN A 139 11.58 12.15 9.99
CA ASN A 139 12.14 10.95 10.61
C ASN A 139 11.78 9.70 9.81
N LEU A 140 10.52 9.52 9.43
CA LEU A 140 10.08 8.40 8.61
C LEU A 140 10.86 8.36 7.28
N ASN A 141 10.97 9.50 6.60
CA ASN A 141 11.73 9.59 5.36
C ASN A 141 13.21 9.23 5.54
N ARG A 142 13.83 9.63 6.66
CA ARG A 142 15.21 9.23 6.99
C ARG A 142 15.33 7.72 7.14
N VAL A 143 14.45 7.09 7.92
CA VAL A 143 14.48 5.63 8.16
C VAL A 143 14.22 4.85 6.87
N LEU A 144 13.27 5.27 6.03
CA LEU A 144 13.03 4.65 4.72
C LEU A 144 14.28 4.68 3.83
N ASN A 145 14.99 5.82 3.79
CA ASN A 145 16.23 5.93 3.02
C ASN A 145 17.37 5.09 3.63
N GLU A 146 17.44 4.99 4.96
CA GLU A 146 18.42 4.11 5.63
C GLU A 146 18.18 2.64 5.29
N ILE A 147 16.92 2.18 5.30
CA ILE A 147 16.53 0.83 4.90
C ILE A 147 16.91 0.55 3.43
N ILE A 148 16.61 1.48 2.51
CA ILE A 148 17.02 1.37 1.09
C ILE A 148 18.54 1.27 0.98
N ASN A 149 19.28 2.17 1.61
CA ASN A 149 20.73 2.20 1.54
C ASN A 149 21.35 0.91 2.09
N LYS A 150 20.77 0.35 3.15
CA LYS A 150 21.22 -0.91 3.74
C LYS A 150 21.03 -2.08 2.77
N ALA A 151 19.86 -2.20 2.14
CA ALA A 151 19.60 -3.23 1.12
C ALA A 151 20.53 -3.08 -0.11
N VAL A 152 20.74 -1.86 -0.58
CA VAL A 152 21.67 -1.56 -1.70
C VAL A 152 23.10 -1.95 -1.34
N GLN A 153 23.56 -1.64 -0.12
CA GLN A 153 24.90 -2.03 0.36
C GLN A 153 25.05 -3.56 0.47
N ALA A 154 24.05 -4.24 1.02
CA ALA A 154 24.02 -5.70 1.10
C ALA A 154 24.14 -6.33 -0.30
N PHE A 155 23.40 -5.81 -1.28
CA PHE A 155 23.50 -6.26 -2.67
C PHE A 155 24.87 -5.94 -3.30
N SER A 156 25.40 -4.72 -3.14
CA SER A 156 26.71 -4.35 -3.67
C SER A 156 27.85 -5.21 -3.11
N SER A 157 27.71 -5.70 -1.88
CA SER A 157 28.70 -6.58 -1.23
C SER A 157 28.93 -7.90 -2.00
N THR A 158 28.00 -8.29 -2.86
CA THR A 158 28.12 -9.48 -3.72
C THR A 158 28.97 -9.22 -4.98
N GLY A 159 29.46 -7.99 -5.17
CA GLY A 159 30.22 -7.56 -6.35
C GLY A 159 29.37 -7.13 -7.55
N MET A 160 28.04 -7.04 -7.37
CA MET A 160 27.12 -6.53 -8.39
C MET A 160 26.90 -5.02 -8.25
N ASP A 161 26.59 -4.37 -9.36
CA ASP A 161 26.35 -2.92 -9.42
C ASP A 161 24.83 -2.65 -9.35
N PRO A 162 24.31 -2.03 -8.27
CA PRO A 162 22.89 -1.71 -8.12
C PRO A 162 22.35 -0.84 -9.27
N ASP A 163 23.15 0.10 -9.76
CA ASP A 163 22.75 1.06 -10.79
C ASP A 163 22.52 0.39 -12.16
N ARG A 164 23.00 -0.85 -12.33
CA ARG A 164 22.79 -1.65 -13.53
C ARG A 164 21.53 -2.51 -13.50
N VAL A 165 20.98 -2.74 -12.31
CA VAL A 165 19.84 -3.65 -12.12
C VAL A 165 18.57 -2.92 -11.71
N LEU A 166 18.69 -1.77 -11.04
CA LEU A 166 17.56 -0.97 -10.64
C LEU A 166 17.08 -0.10 -11.81
N PRO A 167 15.77 -0.04 -12.06
CA PRO A 167 15.16 0.98 -12.91
C PRO A 167 15.43 2.40 -12.41
N GLU A 168 15.13 3.39 -13.26
CA GLU A 168 15.15 4.79 -12.82
C GLU A 168 14.06 5.09 -11.78
N ASP A 169 14.30 6.07 -10.92
CA ASP A 169 13.38 6.45 -9.83
C ASP A 169 11.96 6.80 -10.35
N GLU A 170 11.84 7.34 -11.57
CA GLU A 170 10.55 7.67 -12.19
C GLU A 170 9.68 6.43 -12.43
N TRP A 171 10.29 5.30 -12.83
CA TRP A 171 9.58 4.03 -12.99
C TRP A 171 8.93 3.57 -11.68
N PHE A 172 9.66 3.66 -10.56
CA PHE A 172 9.13 3.28 -9.26
C PHE A 172 7.96 4.18 -8.84
N ILE A 173 8.04 5.48 -9.12
CA ILE A 173 6.98 6.44 -8.82
C ILE A 173 5.71 6.11 -9.61
N GLU A 174 5.83 5.81 -10.90
CA GLU A 174 4.71 5.41 -11.75
C GLU A 174 4.03 4.13 -11.24
N VAL A 175 4.82 3.09 -10.94
CA VAL A 175 4.30 1.82 -10.39
C VAL A 175 3.61 2.05 -9.05
N CYS A 176 4.17 2.88 -8.17
CA CYS A 176 3.54 3.21 -6.90
C CYS A 176 2.18 3.90 -7.08
N HIS A 177 2.09 4.86 -8.01
CA HIS A 177 0.83 5.55 -8.30
C HIS A 177 -0.23 4.60 -8.87
N GLU A 178 0.13 3.74 -9.83
CA GLU A 178 -0.80 2.75 -10.39
C GLU A 178 -1.29 1.77 -9.31
N ALA A 179 -0.37 1.27 -8.48
CA ALA A 179 -0.72 0.39 -7.37
C ALA A 179 -1.69 1.07 -6.38
N MET A 180 -1.43 2.31 -6.00
CA MET A 180 -2.31 3.07 -5.11
C MET A 180 -3.70 3.32 -5.73
N GLU A 181 -3.78 3.65 -7.01
CA GLU A 181 -5.06 3.83 -7.72
C GLU A 181 -5.87 2.53 -7.73
N ARG A 182 -5.22 1.43 -8.13
CA ARG A 182 -5.82 0.09 -8.18
C ARG A 182 -6.34 -0.34 -6.81
N LEU A 183 -5.52 -0.19 -5.76
CA LEU A 183 -5.86 -0.58 -4.39
C LEU A 183 -6.92 0.33 -3.76
N SER A 184 -7.06 1.57 -4.23
CA SER A 184 -8.10 2.49 -3.79
C SER A 184 -9.47 2.18 -4.42
N GLY A 185 -9.54 1.27 -5.40
CA GLY A 185 -10.79 0.92 -6.10
C GLY A 185 -11.37 2.08 -6.93
N LYS A 186 -10.59 3.12 -7.24
CA LYS A 186 -11.04 4.21 -8.11
C LYS A 186 -11.06 3.68 -9.55
N PRO A 187 -12.19 3.80 -10.28
CA PRO A 187 -12.21 3.43 -11.69
C PRO A 187 -11.23 4.30 -12.46
N LYS A 188 -10.32 3.70 -13.24
CA LYS A 188 -9.50 4.43 -14.22
C LYS A 188 -10.46 5.29 -15.03
N ALA A 189 -10.28 6.61 -15.01
CA ALA A 189 -10.97 7.48 -15.96
C ALA A 189 -10.54 6.99 -17.35
N ILE A 190 -11.47 6.42 -18.10
CA ILE A 190 -11.23 5.99 -19.47
C ILE A 190 -11.03 7.28 -20.26
N ASP A 191 -9.77 7.69 -20.40
CA ASP A 191 -9.39 8.74 -21.32
C ASP A 191 -9.63 8.19 -22.73
N GLY A 192 -10.67 8.72 -23.35
CA GLY A 192 -11.32 8.13 -24.50
C GLY A 192 -12.47 9.02 -24.94
N ASP A 193 -12.11 10.22 -25.41
CA ASP A 193 -12.91 11.03 -26.30
C ASP A 193 -13.64 10.14 -27.31
N ARG A 194 -14.94 9.94 -27.07
CA ARG A 194 -15.93 9.64 -28.11
C ARG A 194 -17.26 10.18 -27.63
N GLU A 195 -17.55 11.38 -28.11
CA GLU A 195 -18.91 11.86 -28.32
C GLU A 195 -19.75 10.72 -28.91
N LEU A 196 -20.56 10.08 -28.07
CA LEU A 196 -21.64 9.22 -28.53
C LEU A 196 -22.93 9.99 -28.32
N ASN A 197 -23.21 10.77 -29.35
CA ASN A 197 -24.47 11.42 -29.66
C ASN A 197 -25.67 10.57 -29.24
N SER A 198 -26.60 11.22 -28.54
CA SER A 198 -27.98 10.78 -28.33
C SER A 198 -28.62 10.34 -29.65
N PRO A 199 -29.45 9.29 -29.62
CA PRO A 199 -30.57 9.19 -30.53
C PRO A 199 -31.87 9.19 -29.73
N THR A 200 -32.48 10.37 -29.65
CA THR A 200 -33.93 10.51 -29.51
C THR A 200 -34.56 9.93 -30.78
N ALA A 201 -34.99 8.67 -30.74
CA ALA A 201 -35.83 8.08 -31.77
C ALA A 201 -37.21 7.78 -31.19
N SER A 202 -38.04 8.83 -31.17
CA SER A 202 -39.48 8.73 -30.97
C SER A 202 -40.12 8.12 -32.23
N GLY A 203 -40.92 7.06 -32.07
CA GLY A 203 -41.64 6.48 -33.19
C GLY A 203 -42.49 5.25 -32.83
N SER A 204 -43.76 5.52 -32.49
CA SER A 204 -44.96 4.76 -32.91
C SER A 204 -45.12 3.29 -32.45
N ALA A 205 -46.27 2.76 -32.04
CA ALA A 205 -47.67 3.17 -32.10
C ALA A 205 -48.51 2.28 -31.15
N GLN A 206 -49.58 2.89 -30.62
CA GLN A 206 -50.95 2.37 -30.49
C GLN A 206 -51.30 1.06 -29.73
N SER A 207 -52.20 1.29 -28.75
CA SER A 207 -53.34 0.46 -28.33
C SER A 207 -53.00 -0.80 -27.53
N ILE A 208 -53.59 -1.08 -26.36
CA ILE A 208 -55.03 -1.34 -26.16
C ILE A 208 -55.41 -1.00 -24.71
N SER A 209 -56.53 -0.30 -24.54
CA SER A 209 -57.16 0.03 -23.27
C SER A 209 -58.13 -1.04 -22.78
N SER A 210 -58.38 -0.99 -21.47
CA SER A 210 -59.59 -1.43 -20.74
C SER A 210 -59.70 -2.88 -20.28
N VAL A 211 -59.45 -3.07 -18.97
CA VAL A 211 -60.28 -3.94 -18.12
C VAL A 211 -60.57 -3.15 -16.84
N ARG A 212 -61.81 -2.67 -16.70
CA ARG A 212 -62.34 -2.10 -15.45
C ARG A 212 -63.51 -3.00 -15.05
N SER A 213 -63.35 -3.72 -13.95
CA SER A 213 -64.35 -4.64 -13.40
C SER A 213 -64.91 -4.07 -12.10
N HIS A 214 -66.23 -3.88 -12.13
CA HIS A 214 -67.25 -3.90 -11.07
C HIS A 214 -67.10 -3.14 -9.74
N GLY A 215 -68.11 -2.26 -9.52
CA GLY A 215 -68.66 -1.86 -8.23
C GLY A 215 -70.13 -1.47 -8.42
N SER A 216 -71.02 -2.12 -7.67
CA SER A 216 -72.48 -2.18 -7.79
C SER A 216 -73.24 -0.92 -7.38
N THR A 217 -74.42 -0.68 -7.97
CA THR A 217 -75.78 -0.78 -7.37
C THR A 217 -76.83 -0.43 -8.42
#